data_AF-A0A657AJ22-F1
#
_entry.id   AF-A0A657AJ22-F1
#
_cell.length_a   1.000
_cell.length_b   1.000
_cell.length_c   1.000
_cell.angle_alpha   90.00
_cell.angle_beta   90.00
_cell.angle_gamma   90.00
#
_symmetry.space_group_name_H-M   'P 1'
#
loop_
_entity.id
_entity.type
_entity.pdbx_description
1 polymer ?
#
loop_
_entity_poly.entity_id
_entity_poly.type
_entity_poly.pdbx_seq_one_letter_code
_entity_poly.pdbx_strand_id
1 'polypeptide(L)'
;MKQENIQIKDTHGNYVMVNSEDLISATINHIQTTFSHGLAITSSASAANHIQALIGHHEHEVFYAIWLNSQHNIIHHEQLFSGTVDGASVYPREVVKAGLACNAAAVIFAHNHPSGHTKPSQSDIDITKRLKESLDLVDIRVLDHMVVGSNVVSMAERGLM
;
A
#
# COMPACT_ATOMS: atom_id res chain seq x y z
N MET A 1 -2.18 -19.76 20.95
CA MET A 1 -0.87 -19.32 20.41
C MET A 1 -0.18 -18.49 21.50
N LYS A 2 1.14 -18.56 21.66
CA LYS A 2 1.84 -17.83 22.72
C LYS A 2 1.79 -16.33 22.40
N GLN A 3 1.25 -15.52 23.31
CA GLN A 3 1.36 -14.06 23.26
C GLN A 3 2.86 -13.71 23.44
N GLU A 4 3.48 -13.15 22.41
CA GLU A 4 4.87 -12.69 22.47
C GLU A 4 4.91 -11.23 22.96
N ASN A 5 5.45 -11.02 24.16
CA ASN A 5 5.65 -9.68 24.69
C ASN A 5 7.01 -9.13 24.25
N ILE A 6 7.02 -7.90 23.77
CA ILE A 6 8.20 -7.16 23.32
C ILE A 6 8.58 -6.13 24.39
N GLN A 7 9.87 -6.00 24.71
CA GLN A 7 10.36 -4.88 25.51
C GLN A 7 10.58 -3.66 24.64
N ILE A 8 9.86 -2.58 24.95
CA ILE A 8 10.08 -1.27 24.36
C ILE A 8 10.67 -0.32 25.41
N LYS A 9 11.54 0.59 24.98
CA LYS A 9 12.07 1.64 25.85
C LYS A 9 11.21 2.89 25.69
N ASP A 10 10.64 3.38 26.78
CA ASP A 10 9.85 4.61 26.79
C ASP A 10 10.74 5.86 26.66
N THR A 11 10.11 7.03 26.54
CA THR A 11 10.79 8.33 26.42
C THR A 11 11.56 8.74 27.68
N HIS A 12 11.29 8.12 28.82
CA HIS A 12 11.99 8.33 30.09
C HIS A 12 13.11 7.30 30.30
N GLY A 13 13.30 6.39 29.35
CA GLY A 13 14.35 5.38 29.34
C GLY A 13 14.01 4.09 30.10
N ASN A 14 12.77 3.91 30.54
CA ASN A 14 12.31 2.69 31.20
C ASN A 14 11.90 1.64 30.16
N TYR A 15 12.04 0.36 30.51
CA TYR A 15 11.54 -0.73 29.67
C TYR A 15 10.12 -1.12 30.07
N VAL A 16 9.23 -1.15 29.10
CA VAL A 16 7.83 -1.58 29.26
C VAL A 16 7.61 -2.81 28.39
N MET A 17 6.95 -3.82 28.95
CA MET A 17 6.50 -4.98 28.19
C MET A 17 5.20 -4.61 27.48
N VAL A 18 5.19 -4.74 26.15
CA VAL A 18 3.99 -4.51 25.34
C VAL A 18 3.72 -5.78 24.53
N ASN A 19 2.45 -6.15 24.44
CA ASN A 19 2.02 -7.23 23.56
C ASN A 19 2.36 -6.85 22.11
N SER A 20 2.99 -7.76 21.36
CA SER A 20 3.36 -7.53 19.97
C SER A 20 2.18 -7.13 19.08
N GLU A 21 1.00 -7.74 19.26
CA GLU A 21 -0.21 -7.44 18.47
C GLU A 21 -0.73 -6.03 18.76
N ASP A 22 -0.75 -5.63 20.04
CA ASP A 22 -1.19 -4.29 20.46
C ASP A 22 -0.22 -3.22 19.96
N LEU A 23 1.09 -3.50 20.01
CA LEU A 23 2.12 -2.60 19.51
C LEU A 23 2.02 -2.42 18.00
N ILE A 24 1.85 -3.52 17.25
CA ILE A 24 1.67 -3.49 15.79
C ILE A 24 0.42 -2.67 15.44
N SER A 25 -0.71 -2.97 16.09
CA SER A 25 -1.99 -2.28 15.83
C SER A 25 -1.91 -0.78 16.16
N ALA A 26 -1.34 -0.41 17.32
CA ALA A 26 -1.15 0.98 17.69
C ALA A 26 -0.19 1.72 16.75
N THR A 27 0.86 1.04 16.28
CA THR A 27 1.82 1.60 15.32
C THR A 27 1.19 1.80 13.96
N ILE A 28 0.44 0.83 13.44
CA ILE A 28 -0.32 0.95 12.19
C ILE A 28 -1.27 2.13 12.27
N ASN A 29 -2.05 2.23 13.35
CA ASN A 29 -2.96 3.35 13.57
C ASN A 29 -2.22 4.69 13.64
N HIS A 30 -1.07 4.74 14.32
CA HIS A 30 -0.25 5.94 14.41
C HIS A 30 0.35 6.34 13.05
N ILE A 31 0.80 5.38 12.25
CA ILE A 31 1.28 5.59 10.88
C ILE A 31 0.12 6.11 10.02
N GLN A 32 -1.03 5.43 10.03
CA GLN A 32 -2.22 5.84 9.27
C GLN A 32 -2.65 7.27 9.62
N THR A 33 -2.66 7.63 10.91
CA THR A 33 -3.03 8.98 11.36
C THR A 33 -1.97 10.03 11.04
N THR A 34 -0.69 9.74 11.29
CA THR A 34 0.43 10.67 11.03
C THR A 34 0.62 10.94 9.54
N PHE A 35 0.27 9.99 8.67
CA PHE A 35 0.49 10.07 7.22
C PHE A 35 -0.79 10.22 6.41
N SER A 36 -1.92 10.52 7.05
CA SER A 36 -3.24 10.64 6.41
C SER A 36 -3.36 11.82 5.43
N HIS A 37 -2.56 12.88 5.60
CA HIS A 37 -2.54 14.02 4.67
C HIS A 37 -1.17 14.70 4.63
N GLY A 38 -0.64 14.96 3.43
CA GLY A 38 0.48 15.87 3.22
C GLY A 38 1.89 15.26 3.27
N LEU A 39 2.04 13.95 3.49
CA LEU A 39 3.34 13.29 3.34
C LEU A 39 3.74 13.25 1.87
N ALA A 40 4.89 13.82 1.54
CA ALA A 40 5.46 13.76 0.21
C ALA A 40 6.09 12.38 -0.05
N ILE A 41 5.61 11.67 -1.07
CA ILE A 41 6.30 10.49 -1.59
C ILE A 41 7.41 10.96 -2.54
N THR A 42 8.63 11.04 -2.02
CA THR A 42 9.78 11.62 -2.72
C THR A 42 10.67 10.59 -3.41
N SER A 43 10.48 9.30 -3.13
CA SER A 43 11.22 8.19 -3.75
C SER A 43 10.45 6.87 -3.66
N SER A 44 10.78 5.92 -4.54
CA SER A 44 10.26 4.55 -4.48
C SER A 44 10.53 3.88 -3.15
N ALA A 45 11.71 4.13 -2.55
CA ALA A 45 12.06 3.59 -1.23
C ALA A 45 11.14 4.13 -0.11
N SER A 46 10.79 5.41 -0.15
CA SER A 46 9.85 6.00 0.80
C SER A 46 8.45 5.40 0.65
N ALA A 47 7.98 5.23 -0.59
CA ALA A 47 6.71 4.56 -0.86
C ALA A 47 6.72 3.10 -0.41
N ALA A 48 7.78 2.36 -0.72
CA ALA A 48 7.95 0.96 -0.34
C ALA A 48 7.90 0.76 1.17
N ASN A 49 8.65 1.56 1.93
CA ASN A 49 8.64 1.49 3.40
C ASN A 49 7.25 1.78 3.97
N HIS A 50 6.55 2.78 3.42
CA HIS A 50 5.21 3.14 3.84
C HIS A 50 4.20 2.01 3.55
N ILE A 51 4.22 1.48 2.33
CA ILE A 51 3.34 0.39 1.88
C ILE A 51 3.61 -0.88 2.68
N GLN A 52 4.88 -1.24 2.92
CA GLN A 52 5.24 -2.42 3.71
C GLN A 52 4.64 -2.34 5.12
N ALA A 53 4.66 -1.16 5.75
CA ALA A 53 4.06 -0.97 7.07
C ALA A 53 2.53 -1.12 7.03
N LEU A 54 1.88 -0.68 5.95
CA LEU A 54 0.43 -0.72 5.80
C LEU A 54 -0.12 -2.11 5.51
N ILE A 55 0.49 -2.87 4.58
CA ILE A 55 -0.11 -4.12 4.09
C ILE A 55 0.75 -5.37 4.29
N GLY A 56 2.01 -5.22 4.70
CA GLY A 56 2.95 -6.35 4.82
C GLY A 56 2.61 -7.38 5.90
N HIS A 57 1.73 -7.03 6.84
CA HIS A 57 1.30 -7.90 7.94
C HIS A 57 0.02 -8.69 7.65
N HIS A 58 -0.63 -8.46 6.49
CA HIS A 58 -1.87 -9.15 6.16
C HIS A 58 -1.62 -10.62 5.79
N GLU A 59 -2.40 -11.53 6.39
CA GLU A 59 -2.34 -12.97 6.14
C GLU A 59 -3.00 -13.39 4.81
N HIS A 60 -3.78 -12.48 4.21
CA HIS A 60 -4.41 -12.65 2.90
C HIS A 60 -3.94 -11.54 1.96
N GLU A 61 -4.06 -11.77 0.65
CA GLU A 61 -3.76 -10.74 -0.34
C GLU A 61 -4.77 -9.60 -0.22
N VAL A 62 -4.26 -8.37 -0.20
CA VAL A 62 -5.03 -7.13 -0.26
C VAL A 62 -4.51 -6.27 -1.40
N PHE A 63 -5.42 -5.62 -2.12
CA PHE A 63 -5.10 -4.64 -3.15
C PHE A 63 -5.37 -3.24 -2.59
N TYR A 64 -4.34 -2.40 -2.60
CA TYR A 64 -4.29 -1.12 -1.92
C TYR A 64 -4.01 0.01 -2.91
N ALA A 65 -4.58 1.18 -2.65
CA ALA A 65 -4.29 2.40 -3.39
C ALA A 65 -3.84 3.52 -2.46
N ILE A 66 -2.79 4.23 -2.87
CA ILE A 66 -2.35 5.48 -2.25
C ILE A 66 -2.62 6.60 -3.25
N TRP A 67 -3.60 7.43 -2.92
CA TRP A 67 -4.04 8.55 -3.73
C TRP A 67 -3.22 9.79 -3.42
N LEU A 68 -2.74 10.44 -4.47
CA LEU A 68 -1.78 11.53 -4.39
C LEU A 68 -2.29 12.78 -5.10
N ASN A 69 -1.90 13.95 -4.59
CA ASN A 69 -2.12 15.22 -5.29
C ASN A 69 -1.05 15.45 -6.38
N SER A 70 -1.14 16.58 -7.09
CA SER A 70 -0.20 16.95 -8.17
C SER A 70 1.25 17.18 -7.70
N GLN A 71 1.47 17.37 -6.40
CA GLN A 71 2.79 17.48 -5.76
C GLN A 71 3.26 16.15 -5.17
N HIS A 72 2.55 15.05 -5.45
CA HIS A 72 2.82 13.70 -4.92
C HIS A 72 2.73 13.61 -3.39
N ASN A 73 1.91 14.45 -2.77
CA ASN A 73 1.55 14.31 -1.37
C ASN A 73 0.35 13.37 -1.24
N ILE A 74 0.37 12.51 -0.22
CA ILE A 74 -0.75 11.63 0.11
C ILE A 74 -1.99 12.46 0.45
N ILE A 75 -3.07 12.19 -0.27
CA ILE A 75 -4.42 12.69 0.02
C ILE A 75 -5.19 11.64 0.81
N HIS A 76 -5.11 10.39 0.39
CA HIS A 76 -5.88 9.30 0.96
C HIS A 76 -5.19 7.98 0.64
N HIS A 77 -5.46 6.96 1.44
CA HIS A 77 -5.06 5.59 1.11
C HIS A 77 -6.16 4.64 1.57
N GLU A 78 -6.40 3.59 0.80
CA GLU A 78 -7.47 2.64 1.10
C GLU A 78 -7.17 1.26 0.57
N GLN A 79 -7.73 0.25 1.26
CA GLN A 79 -7.85 -1.08 0.73
C GLN A 79 -9.03 -1.10 -0.24
N LEU A 80 -8.75 -1.35 -1.51
CA LEU A 80 -9.78 -1.44 -2.54
C LEU A 80 -10.40 -2.85 -2.57
N PHE A 81 -9.59 -3.89 -2.37
CA PHE A 81 -10.03 -5.29 -2.46
C PHE A 81 -9.25 -6.18 -1.49
N SER A 82 -9.85 -7.30 -1.09
CA SER A 82 -9.23 -8.38 -0.29
C SER A 82 -9.58 -9.75 -0.87
N GLY A 83 -8.64 -10.69 -0.81
CA GLY A 83 -8.75 -12.03 -1.39
C GLY A 83 -7.75 -12.22 -2.54
N THR A 84 -7.76 -13.38 -3.20
CA THR A 84 -6.86 -13.62 -4.33
C THR A 84 -7.06 -12.56 -5.41
N VAL A 85 -5.97 -11.89 -5.78
CA VAL A 85 -5.97 -10.90 -6.87
C VAL A 85 -5.99 -11.63 -8.21
N ASP A 86 -7.05 -12.40 -8.45
CA ASP A 86 -7.41 -12.77 -9.81
C ASP A 86 -7.87 -11.50 -10.51
N GLY A 87 -7.38 -11.21 -11.71
CA GLY A 87 -7.71 -9.98 -12.46
C GLY A 87 -9.22 -9.74 -12.71
N ALA A 88 -10.09 -10.70 -12.34
CA ALA A 88 -11.54 -10.59 -12.34
C ALA A 88 -12.12 -9.85 -11.10
N SER A 89 -11.37 -9.74 -10.00
CA SER A 89 -11.85 -9.17 -8.72
C SER A 89 -11.64 -7.66 -8.59
N VAL A 90 -10.76 -7.07 -9.40
CA VAL A 90 -10.46 -5.63 -9.40
C VAL A 90 -11.21 -4.95 -10.54
N TYR A 91 -12.21 -4.13 -10.20
CA TYR A 91 -13.05 -3.46 -11.19
C TYR A 91 -12.59 -2.02 -11.45
N PRO A 92 -12.12 -1.67 -12.67
CA PRO A 92 -11.61 -0.33 -12.94
C PRO A 92 -12.60 0.79 -12.64
N ARG A 93 -13.92 0.56 -12.80
CA ARG A 93 -14.94 1.55 -12.48
C ARG A 93 -14.94 1.98 -11.00
N GLU A 94 -14.68 1.05 -10.08
CA GLU A 94 -14.66 1.35 -8.64
C GLU A 94 -13.39 2.12 -8.29
N VAL A 95 -12.27 1.76 -8.92
CA VAL A 95 -10.98 2.45 -8.77
C VAL A 95 -11.05 3.89 -9.32
N VAL A 96 -11.64 4.08 -10.49
CA VAL A 96 -11.87 5.42 -11.08
C VAL A 96 -12.76 6.25 -10.17
N LYS A 97 -13.85 5.67 -9.65
CA LYS A 97 -14.75 6.35 -8.72
C LYS A 97 -14.02 6.80 -7.45
N ALA A 98 -13.18 5.94 -6.87
CA ALA A 98 -12.39 6.24 -5.68
C ALA A 98 -11.38 7.38 -5.92
N GLY A 99 -10.63 7.31 -7.04
CA GLY A 99 -9.67 8.36 -7.40
C GLY A 99 -10.34 9.73 -7.63
N LEU A 100 -11.48 9.75 -8.32
CA LEU A 100 -12.26 10.97 -8.52
C LEU A 100 -12.85 11.51 -7.21
N ALA A 101 -13.33 10.64 -6.32
CA ALA A 101 -13.94 11.06 -5.05
C ALA A 101 -12.96 11.80 -4.13
N CYS A 102 -11.66 11.48 -4.21
CA CYS A 102 -10.62 12.15 -3.42
C CYS A 102 -9.85 13.25 -4.20
N ASN A 103 -10.27 13.58 -5.42
CA ASN A 103 -9.58 14.53 -6.32
C ASN A 103 -8.10 14.17 -6.53
N ALA A 104 -7.80 12.88 -6.70
CA ALA A 104 -6.45 12.41 -6.95
C ALA A 104 -5.94 12.94 -8.29
N ALA A 105 -4.65 13.30 -8.35
CA ALA A 105 -3.92 13.56 -9.59
C ALA A 105 -3.02 12.36 -9.98
N ALA A 106 -2.78 11.46 -9.03
CA ALA A 106 -1.95 10.29 -9.21
C ALA A 106 -2.30 9.19 -8.18
N VAL A 107 -1.88 7.96 -8.47
CA VAL A 107 -2.02 6.81 -7.58
C VAL A 107 -0.77 5.93 -7.62
N ILE A 108 -0.44 5.34 -6.48
CA ILE A 108 0.45 4.18 -6.37
C ILE A 108 -0.39 3.00 -5.92
N PHE A 109 -0.38 1.91 -6.69
CA PHE A 109 -1.00 0.66 -6.28
C PHE A 109 -0.04 -0.19 -5.45
N ALA A 110 -0.59 -1.06 -4.62
CA ALA A 110 0.18 -2.10 -3.96
C ALA A 110 -0.67 -3.35 -3.72
N HIS A 111 -0.01 -4.50 -3.68
CA HIS A 111 -0.59 -5.69 -3.09
C HIS A 111 0.46 -6.50 -2.34
N ASN A 112 0.03 -7.27 -1.34
CA ASN A 112 0.89 -8.20 -0.64
C ASN A 112 0.71 -9.63 -1.16
N HIS A 113 1.79 -10.39 -1.18
CA HIS A 113 1.78 -11.84 -1.29
C HIS A 113 2.14 -12.45 0.07
N PRO A 114 1.18 -13.06 0.80
CA PRO A 114 1.44 -13.71 2.09
C PRO A 114 2.52 -14.81 2.01
N SER A 115 2.74 -15.38 0.84
CA SER A 115 3.84 -16.33 0.56
C SER A 115 5.24 -15.72 0.71
N GLY A 116 5.36 -14.40 0.72
CA GLY A 116 6.62 -13.66 0.77
C GLY A 116 7.30 -13.49 -0.60
N HIS A 117 6.74 -14.03 -1.68
CA HIS A 117 7.26 -13.84 -3.04
C HIS A 117 6.95 -12.44 -3.57
N THR A 118 7.91 -11.78 -4.20
CA THR A 118 7.76 -10.39 -4.69
C THR A 118 7.79 -10.26 -6.20
N LYS A 119 7.77 -11.39 -6.91
CA LYS A 119 7.65 -11.39 -8.37
C LYS A 119 6.17 -11.19 -8.73
N PRO A 120 5.81 -10.14 -9.48
CA PRO A 120 4.44 -9.98 -9.97
C PRO A 120 4.10 -11.14 -10.93
N SER A 121 2.88 -11.62 -10.82
CA SER A 121 2.25 -12.54 -11.77
C SER A 121 1.87 -11.82 -13.06
N GLN A 122 1.47 -12.58 -14.08
CA GLN A 122 0.91 -11.99 -15.31
C GLN A 122 -0.42 -11.28 -15.02
N SER A 123 -1.22 -11.81 -14.09
CA SER A 123 -2.48 -11.20 -13.64
C SER A 123 -2.24 -9.79 -13.09
N ASP A 124 -1.19 -9.63 -12.27
CA ASP A 124 -0.81 -8.34 -11.69
C ASP A 124 -0.42 -7.33 -12.77
N ILE A 125 0.34 -7.75 -13.77
CA ILE A 125 0.74 -6.90 -14.90
C ILE A 125 -0.50 -6.48 -15.71
N ASP A 126 -1.36 -7.44 -16.06
CA ASP A 126 -2.54 -7.20 -16.89
C ASP A 126 -3.53 -6.26 -16.20
N ILE A 127 -3.79 -6.46 -14.90
CA ILE A 127 -4.69 -5.57 -14.15
C ILE A 127 -4.09 -4.17 -14.00
N THR A 128 -2.78 -4.06 -13.77
CA THR A 128 -2.10 -2.76 -13.67
C THR A 128 -2.26 -1.97 -14.95
N LYS A 129 -2.03 -2.62 -16.10
CA LYS A 129 -2.18 -2.01 -17.41
C LYS A 129 -3.62 -1.54 -17.63
N ARG A 130 -4.61 -2.38 -17.31
CA ARG A 130 -6.02 -2.02 -17.45
C ARG A 130 -6.43 -0.84 -16.55
N LEU A 131 -5.93 -0.80 -15.32
CA LEU A 131 -6.17 0.30 -14.40
C LEU A 131 -5.53 1.60 -14.88
N LYS A 132 -4.27 1.52 -15.36
CA LYS A 132 -3.55 2.65 -15.97
C LYS A 132 -4.33 3.23 -17.14
N GLU A 133 -4.71 2.39 -18.11
CA GLU A 133 -5.53 2.82 -19.26
C GLU A 133 -6.86 3.46 -18.82
N SER A 134 -7.50 2.95 -17.76
CA SER A 134 -8.78 3.48 -17.28
C SER A 134 -8.65 4.81 -16.54
N LEU A 135 -7.58 4.98 -15.75
CA LEU A 135 -7.32 6.18 -14.97
C LEU A 135 -6.74 7.32 -15.82
N ASP A 136 -5.97 6.99 -16.86
CA ASP A 136 -5.46 7.97 -17.83
C ASP A 136 -6.60 8.71 -18.56
N LEU A 137 -7.77 8.06 -18.74
CA LEU A 137 -8.96 8.69 -19.34
C LEU A 137 -9.58 9.81 -18.48
N VAL A 138 -9.21 9.88 -17.20
CA VAL A 138 -9.71 10.87 -16.23
C VAL A 138 -8.57 11.64 -15.57
N ASP A 139 -7.41 11.72 -16.25
CA ASP A 139 -6.23 12.49 -15.83
C ASP A 139 -5.63 12.07 -14.48
N ILE A 140 -5.79 10.81 -14.07
CA ILE A 140 -5.17 10.24 -12.86
C ILE A 140 -4.00 9.34 -13.27
N ARG A 141 -2.76 9.76 -12.95
CA ARG A 141 -1.56 9.01 -13.34
C ARG A 141 -1.29 7.84 -12.40
N VAL A 142 -1.10 6.65 -12.95
CA VAL A 142 -0.57 5.51 -12.17
C VAL A 142 0.96 5.60 -12.15
N LEU A 143 1.53 5.96 -11.00
CA LEU A 143 2.97 6.20 -10.86
C LEU A 143 3.76 4.91 -10.66
N ASP A 144 3.19 3.96 -9.92
CA ASP A 144 3.82 2.68 -9.64
C ASP A 144 2.77 1.64 -9.21
N HIS A 145 3.19 0.38 -9.22
CA HIS A 145 2.52 -0.72 -8.55
C HIS A 145 3.56 -1.55 -7.78
N MET A 146 3.43 -1.60 -6.46
CA MET A 146 4.37 -2.27 -5.58
C MET A 146 3.88 -3.64 -5.10
N VAL A 147 4.72 -4.66 -5.27
CA VAL A 147 4.48 -6.02 -4.76
C VAL A 147 5.20 -6.16 -3.42
N VAL A 148 4.44 -6.45 -2.37
CA VAL A 148 4.91 -6.60 -0.98
C VAL A 148 5.01 -8.08 -0.63
N GLY A 149 6.18 -8.53 -0.22
CA GLY A 149 6.41 -9.87 0.30
C GLY A 149 7.48 -9.82 1.39
N SER A 150 8.50 -10.67 1.26
CA SER A 150 9.70 -10.59 2.12
C SER A 150 10.52 -9.31 1.90
N ASN A 151 10.36 -8.69 0.73
CA ASN A 151 10.83 -7.36 0.39
C ASN A 151 9.73 -6.61 -0.39
N VAL A 152 10.01 -5.40 -0.88
CA VAL A 152 9.10 -4.67 -1.78
C VAL A 152 9.72 -4.55 -3.16
N VAL A 153 8.91 -4.76 -4.20
CA VAL A 153 9.31 -4.62 -5.60
C VAL A 153 8.43 -3.61 -6.29
N SER A 154 9.04 -2.60 -6.91
CA SER A 154 8.39 -1.67 -7.83
C SER A 154 8.25 -2.29 -9.22
N MET A 155 7.04 -2.30 -9.77
CA MET A 155 6.80 -2.70 -11.16
C MET A 155 7.29 -1.63 -12.15
N ALA A 156 7.21 -0.35 -11.79
CA ALA A 156 7.73 0.75 -12.61
C ALA A 156 9.25 0.65 -12.78
N GLU A 157 10.01 0.43 -11.71
CA GLU A 157 11.48 0.26 -11.77
C GLU A 157 11.90 -0.98 -12.57
N ARG A 158 11.03 -1.98 -12.67
CA ARG A 158 11.24 -3.19 -13.47
C ARG A 158 10.78 -3.07 -14.92
N GLY A 159 10.17 -1.95 -15.31
CA GLY A 159 9.65 -1.74 -16.67
C GLY A 159 8.44 -2.63 -17.00
N LEU A 160 7.59 -2.91 -16.02
CA LEU A 160 6.42 -3.80 -16.13
C LEU A 160 5.07 -3.05 -16.23
N MET A 161 5.08 -1.74 -16.51
CA MET A 161 3.90 -0.85 -16.52
C MET A 161 3.79 -0.02 -17.79
#